data_AF-A0A1D2WLW5-F1
#
_entry.id   AF-A0A1D2WLW5-F1
#
_cell.length_a   1.000
_cell.length_b   1.000
_cell.length_c   1.000
_cell.angle_alpha   90.00
_cell.angle_beta   90.00
_cell.angle_gamma   90.00
#
_symmetry.space_group_name_H-M   'P 1'
#
loop_
_entity.id
_entity.type
_entity.pdbx_description
1 polymer ?
#
loop_
_entity_poly.entity_id
_entity_poly.type
_entity_poly.pdbx_seq_one_letter_code
_entity_poly.pdbx_strand_id
1 'polypeptide(L)'
;MKIVSIVGRKNTGKTSLTVKIIEELTKRGYNVASIKHSHHSMEMDKENTDTWKHKQAGSNVVVGIGSTTFFNARKEMDLNRLLFLIKHMDPVDFVVIEGFKKYNYPKIATSPDVVDEYTIKEINSFTIDDKGLKELVDIIEERSHDIVDTLFANNCGYNNGENIASEIREGNLTVDELDNVHSYLSIDNKVVGLNRFVSDFLKQNVLGVINTLNLDDYNIEKISNIELIIPNEVDKTPINAECTVLINGNNLKINNFAKNLVANSIKGMINSIKTEDNAKMIDIAISNIKNNELKKATINLKVNNHNVEINRFTQKILKETIFAIVNSLRINEEIAELRIKVEER
;
A
#
# COMPACT_ATOMS: atom_id res chain seq x y z
N MET A 1 2.76 1.29 -11.33
CA MET A 1 4.17 1.00 -11.67
C MET A 1 4.22 -0.38 -12.29
N LYS A 2 4.91 -0.58 -13.41
CA LYS A 2 5.02 -1.87 -14.12
C LYS A 2 6.43 -2.44 -13.97
N ILE A 3 6.56 -3.74 -13.70
CA ILE A 3 7.83 -4.38 -13.38
C ILE A 3 8.17 -5.43 -14.45
N VAL A 4 9.42 -5.41 -14.93
CA VAL A 4 9.93 -6.41 -15.87
C VAL A 4 11.36 -6.82 -15.52
N SER A 5 11.67 -8.12 -15.63
CA SER A 5 12.99 -8.68 -15.39
C SER A 5 13.66 -9.14 -16.69
N ILE A 6 14.94 -8.84 -16.84
CA ILE A 6 15.79 -9.29 -17.96
C ILE A 6 16.70 -10.41 -17.43
N VAL A 7 16.49 -11.62 -17.93
CA VAL A 7 17.12 -12.85 -17.41
C VAL A 7 17.91 -13.60 -18.49
N GLY A 8 18.89 -14.39 -18.05
CA GLY A 8 19.76 -15.18 -18.94
C GLY A 8 21.17 -15.43 -18.41
N ARG A 9 21.95 -16.25 -19.11
CA ARG A 9 23.36 -16.59 -18.76
C ARG A 9 24.31 -15.40 -18.83
N LYS A 10 25.51 -15.53 -18.27
CA LYS A 10 26.58 -14.53 -18.49
C LYS A 10 26.86 -14.43 -20.00
N ASN A 11 27.20 -13.23 -20.46
CA ASN A 11 27.55 -12.93 -21.87
C ASN A 11 26.43 -13.14 -22.90
N THR A 12 25.15 -13.07 -22.50
CA THR A 12 24.00 -13.08 -23.43
C THR A 12 23.48 -11.67 -23.76
N GLY A 13 24.31 -10.63 -23.60
CA GLY A 13 23.94 -9.25 -23.90
C GLY A 13 22.85 -8.62 -23.00
N LYS A 14 22.52 -9.22 -21.84
CA LYS A 14 21.47 -8.72 -20.93
C LYS A 14 21.62 -7.26 -20.57
N THR A 15 22.81 -6.85 -20.11
CA THR A 15 23.04 -5.46 -19.69
C THR A 15 22.83 -4.49 -20.86
N SER A 16 23.30 -4.84 -22.06
CA SER A 16 23.06 -4.04 -23.26
C SER A 16 21.57 -3.95 -23.61
N LEU A 17 20.83 -5.05 -23.48
CA LEU A 17 19.38 -5.08 -23.71
C LEU A 17 18.63 -4.26 -22.64
N THR A 18 19.00 -4.40 -21.37
CA THR A 18 18.44 -3.62 -20.25
C THR A 18 18.60 -2.13 -20.49
N VAL A 19 19.80 -1.67 -20.89
CA VAL A 19 20.05 -0.26 -21.22
C VAL A 19 19.16 0.20 -22.37
N LYS A 20 19.10 -0.56 -23.48
CA LYS A 20 18.24 -0.24 -24.63
C LYS A 20 16.75 -0.14 -24.28
N ILE A 21 16.26 -1.03 -23.42
CA ILE A 21 14.87 -1.00 -22.94
C ILE A 21 14.62 0.24 -22.08
N ILE A 22 15.53 0.57 -21.15
CA ILE A 22 15.42 1.77 -20.33
C ILE A 22 15.43 3.04 -21.20
N GLU A 23 16.33 3.11 -22.18
CA GLU A 23 16.43 4.24 -23.12
C GLU A 23 15.13 4.41 -23.94
N GLU A 24 14.58 3.32 -24.49
CA GLU A 24 13.35 3.38 -25.28
C GLU A 24 12.13 3.72 -24.42
N LEU A 25 11.99 3.16 -23.21
CA LEU A 25 10.93 3.54 -22.26
C LEU A 25 11.04 5.03 -21.86
N THR A 26 12.25 5.50 -21.55
CA THR A 26 12.50 6.91 -21.20
C THR A 26 12.16 7.82 -22.37
N LYS A 27 12.52 7.43 -23.59
CA LYS A 27 12.20 8.16 -24.83
C LYS A 27 10.70 8.26 -25.08
N ARG A 28 9.92 7.27 -24.64
CA ARG A 28 8.44 7.29 -24.67
C ARG A 28 7.83 8.17 -23.58
N GLY A 29 8.63 8.74 -22.69
CA GLY A 29 8.20 9.69 -21.65
C GLY A 29 7.93 9.05 -20.29
N TYR A 30 8.27 7.77 -20.11
CA TYR A 30 8.11 7.10 -18.82
C TYR A 30 9.24 7.42 -17.85
N ASN A 31 8.91 7.50 -16.56
CA ASN A 31 9.89 7.52 -15.48
C ASN A 31 10.33 6.09 -15.15
N VAL A 32 11.62 5.79 -15.36
CA VAL A 32 12.14 4.43 -15.27
C VAL A 32 13.15 4.30 -14.13
N ALA A 33 12.87 3.38 -13.21
CA ALA A 33 13.85 2.90 -12.24
C ALA A 33 14.48 1.59 -12.72
N SER A 34 15.66 1.26 -12.18
CA SER A 34 16.32 -0.02 -12.47
C SER A 34 16.88 -0.68 -11.21
N ILE A 35 16.88 -2.01 -11.22
CA ILE A 35 17.47 -2.82 -10.15
C ILE A 35 18.43 -3.80 -10.80
N LYS A 36 19.65 -3.90 -10.27
CA LYS A 36 20.61 -4.93 -10.68
C LYS A 36 20.82 -5.92 -9.55
N HIS A 37 20.54 -7.19 -9.82
CA HIS A 37 20.80 -8.28 -8.89
C HIS A 37 22.08 -9.02 -9.29
N SER A 38 23.04 -9.06 -8.36
CA SER A 38 24.34 -9.73 -8.53
C SER A 38 24.51 -10.80 -7.45
N HIS A 39 24.98 -11.99 -7.84
CA HIS A 39 25.42 -13.02 -6.89
C HIS A 39 26.81 -12.75 -6.28
N HIS A 40 27.49 -11.70 -6.75
CA HIS A 40 28.76 -11.22 -6.20
C HIS A 40 28.52 -9.97 -5.35
N SER A 41 29.38 -9.74 -4.36
CA SER A 41 29.34 -8.51 -3.56
C SER A 41 29.36 -7.28 -4.45
N MET A 42 28.37 -6.42 -4.28
CA MET A 42 28.32 -5.10 -4.92
C MET A 42 28.82 -4.07 -3.92
N GLU A 43 30.01 -3.54 -4.14
CA GLU A 43 30.45 -2.31 -3.48
C GLU A 43 30.35 -1.17 -4.50
N MET A 44 29.42 -0.26 -4.25
CA MET A 44 29.29 0.99 -5.01
C MET A 44 30.25 2.06 -4.51
N ASP A 45 30.66 1.96 -3.24
CA ASP A 45 31.56 2.90 -2.62
C ASP A 45 33.02 2.52 -2.88
N LYS A 46 33.91 3.51 -2.90
CA LYS A 46 35.35 3.26 -3.06
C LYS A 46 35.97 2.99 -1.70
N GLU A 47 36.92 2.07 -1.66
CA GLU A 47 37.65 1.78 -0.43
C GLU A 47 38.32 3.05 0.12
N ASN A 48 38.28 3.22 1.45
CA ASN A 48 38.85 4.35 2.19
C ASN A 48 38.20 5.73 2.00
N THR A 49 37.09 5.86 1.27
CA THR A 49 36.26 7.09 1.31
C THR A 49 35.58 7.25 2.67
N ASP A 50 35.07 8.44 2.95
CA ASP A 50 34.40 8.72 4.23
C ASP A 50 33.15 7.85 4.42
N THR A 51 32.33 7.71 3.38
CA THR A 51 31.14 6.86 3.40
C THR A 51 31.47 5.37 3.52
N TRP A 52 32.59 4.92 2.96
CA TRP A 52 33.09 3.56 3.16
C TRP A 52 33.52 3.36 4.61
N LYS A 53 34.27 4.30 5.19
CA LYS A 53 34.69 4.26 6.60
C LYS A 53 33.49 4.25 7.54
N HIS A 54 32.43 5.01 7.25
CA HIS A 54 31.19 5.00 8.03
C HIS A 54 30.52 3.62 8.03
N LYS A 55 30.51 2.93 6.88
CA LYS A 55 29.98 1.56 6.76
C LYS A 55 30.84 0.57 7.55
N GLN A 56 32.16 0.64 7.40
CA GLN A 56 33.10 -0.24 8.12
C GLN A 56 33.08 -0.03 9.63
N ALA A 57 32.80 1.20 10.08
CA ALA A 57 32.59 1.53 11.49
C ALA A 57 31.31 0.90 12.09
N GLY A 58 30.43 0.31 11.26
CA GLY A 58 29.27 -0.45 11.70
C GLY A 58 27.92 0.18 11.35
N SER A 59 27.89 1.27 10.57
CA SER A 59 26.64 1.88 10.13
C SER A 59 25.81 0.89 9.30
N ASN A 60 24.55 0.68 9.68
CA ASN A 60 23.64 -0.19 8.93
C ASN A 60 23.15 0.46 7.63
N VAL A 61 23.06 1.79 7.62
CA VAL A 61 22.72 2.60 6.46
C VAL A 61 23.70 3.76 6.42
N VAL A 62 24.35 3.98 5.28
CA VAL A 62 25.15 5.17 4.99
C VAL A 62 24.47 5.95 3.89
N VAL A 63 24.30 7.25 4.08
CA VAL A 63 23.71 8.16 3.11
C VAL A 63 24.73 9.23 2.74
N GLY A 64 25.00 9.39 1.45
CA GLY A 64 25.74 10.52 0.91
C GLY A 64 24.79 11.48 0.21
N ILE A 65 24.90 12.78 0.50
CA ILE A 65 24.03 13.83 -0.05
C ILE A 65 24.91 14.94 -0.63
N GLY A 66 24.67 15.29 -1.90
CA GLY A 66 25.34 16.35 -2.64
C GLY A 66 24.53 16.77 -3.87
N SER A 67 25.14 16.81 -5.05
CA SER A 67 24.40 16.98 -6.32
C SER A 67 23.51 15.78 -6.66
N THR A 68 23.78 14.63 -6.03
CA THR A 68 22.96 13.42 -6.05
C THR A 68 22.88 12.85 -4.64
N THR A 69 21.89 11.98 -4.41
CA THR A 69 21.73 11.23 -3.16
C THR A 69 21.97 9.76 -3.44
N PHE A 70 22.72 9.09 -2.57
CA PHE A 70 22.84 7.64 -2.61
C PHE A 70 22.68 7.02 -1.22
N PHE A 71 22.16 5.80 -1.21
CA PHE A 71 21.97 4.98 -0.02
C PHE A 71 22.81 3.73 -0.14
N ASN A 72 23.56 3.39 0.91
CA ASN A 72 24.28 2.13 1.04
C ASN A 72 23.75 1.40 2.28
N ALA A 73 22.94 0.37 2.04
CA ALA A 73 22.40 -0.48 3.08
C ALA A 73 23.31 -1.71 3.27
N ARG A 74 23.62 -2.03 4.52
CA ARG A 74 24.50 -3.15 4.87
C ARG A 74 23.86 -4.51 4.62
N LYS A 75 22.54 -4.60 4.74
CA LYS A 75 21.77 -5.85 4.57
C LYS A 75 21.03 -5.82 3.24
N GLU A 76 20.95 -7.00 2.62
CA GLU A 76 20.04 -7.23 1.49
C GLU A 76 18.60 -6.99 1.95
N MET A 77 17.81 -6.35 1.08
CA MET A 77 16.39 -6.11 1.28
C MET A 77 15.60 -7.00 0.34
N ASP A 78 14.43 -7.47 0.79
CA ASP A 78 13.51 -8.20 -0.07
C ASP A 78 13.08 -7.36 -1.29
N LEU A 79 12.91 -8.01 -2.45
CA LEU A 79 12.59 -7.32 -3.70
C LEU A 79 11.25 -6.58 -3.62
N ASN A 80 10.20 -7.16 -3.04
CA ASN A 80 8.91 -6.49 -2.94
C ASN A 80 9.01 -5.27 -2.02
N ARG A 81 9.84 -5.34 -0.97
CA ARG A 81 10.13 -4.17 -0.14
C ARG A 81 10.86 -3.07 -0.91
N LEU A 82 11.86 -3.41 -1.73
CA LEU A 82 12.58 -2.44 -2.57
C LEU A 82 11.65 -1.79 -3.59
N LEU A 83 10.84 -2.60 -4.29
CA LEU A 83 9.84 -2.11 -5.24
C LEU A 83 8.85 -1.16 -4.59
N PHE A 84 8.37 -1.49 -3.39
CA PHE A 84 7.50 -0.61 -2.60
C PHE A 84 8.17 0.71 -2.25
N LEU A 85 9.44 0.69 -1.83
CA LEU A 85 10.19 1.92 -1.53
C LEU A 85 10.41 2.77 -2.79
N ILE A 86 10.81 2.16 -3.92
CA ILE A 86 11.00 2.84 -5.20
C ILE A 86 9.71 3.55 -5.64
N LYS A 87 8.57 2.85 -5.55
CA LYS A 87 7.24 3.38 -5.90
C LYS A 87 6.85 4.63 -5.11
N HIS A 88 7.40 4.81 -3.91
CA HIS A 88 7.08 5.94 -3.03
C HIS A 88 8.21 6.96 -2.91
N MET A 89 9.39 6.68 -3.47
CA MET A 89 10.52 7.61 -3.48
C MET A 89 10.38 8.68 -4.57
N ASP A 90 9.81 8.32 -5.72
CA ASP A 90 9.60 9.19 -6.89
C ASP A 90 8.43 8.62 -7.73
N PRO A 91 7.67 9.40 -8.53
CA PRO A 91 6.86 8.87 -9.64
C PRO A 91 7.68 7.95 -10.54
N VAL A 92 7.45 6.65 -10.41
CA VAL A 92 8.08 5.61 -11.25
C VAL A 92 6.99 4.83 -11.99
N ASP A 93 7.07 4.88 -13.32
CA ASP A 93 6.16 4.18 -14.21
C ASP A 93 6.63 2.75 -14.45
N PHE A 94 7.94 2.54 -14.62
CA PHE A 94 8.56 1.23 -14.87
C PHE A 94 9.73 0.93 -13.95
N VAL A 95 9.87 -0.34 -13.56
CA VAL A 95 11.09 -0.87 -12.95
C VAL A 95 11.65 -1.96 -13.85
N VAL A 96 12.86 -1.75 -14.36
CA VAL A 96 13.59 -2.73 -15.17
C VAL A 96 14.64 -3.43 -14.31
N ILE A 97 14.47 -4.73 -14.13
CA ILE A 97 15.33 -5.55 -13.26
C ILE A 97 16.33 -6.33 -14.12
N GLU A 98 17.64 -6.18 -13.93
CA GLU A 98 18.64 -7.09 -14.46
C GLU A 98 18.91 -8.20 -13.42
N GLY A 99 18.45 -9.43 -13.67
CA GLY A 99 18.66 -10.58 -12.78
C GLY A 99 17.38 -11.12 -12.13
N PHE A 100 17.46 -11.56 -10.87
CA PHE A 100 16.34 -12.15 -10.12
C PHE A 100 15.57 -13.27 -10.83
N LYS A 101 16.29 -14.24 -11.42
CA LYS A 101 15.70 -15.36 -12.19
C LYS A 101 14.57 -16.12 -11.49
N LYS A 102 14.60 -16.20 -10.15
CA LYS A 102 13.66 -16.98 -9.34
C LYS A 102 12.38 -16.24 -8.94
N TYR A 103 12.26 -14.95 -9.24
CA TYR A 103 11.09 -14.16 -8.86
C TYR A 103 9.95 -14.29 -9.88
N ASN A 104 8.73 -14.08 -9.42
CA ASN A 104 7.46 -14.25 -10.16
C ASN A 104 7.02 -12.99 -10.91
N TYR A 105 7.98 -12.21 -11.43
CA TYR A 105 7.70 -11.02 -12.24
C TYR A 105 7.89 -11.31 -13.73
N PRO A 106 7.21 -10.56 -14.63
CA PRO A 106 7.30 -10.73 -16.08
C PRO A 106 8.75 -10.70 -16.57
N LYS A 107 9.14 -11.64 -17.43
CA LYS A 107 10.55 -11.83 -17.84
C LYS A 107 10.76 -11.73 -19.34
N ILE A 108 11.84 -11.06 -19.71
CA ILE A 108 12.47 -11.18 -21.01
C ILE A 108 13.67 -12.12 -20.88
N ALA A 109 13.61 -13.28 -21.52
CA ALA A 109 14.67 -14.27 -21.51
C ALA A 109 15.65 -14.05 -22.67
N THR A 110 16.94 -14.04 -22.35
CA THR A 110 18.04 -13.96 -23.34
C THR A 110 18.76 -15.29 -23.55
N SER A 111 18.33 -16.34 -22.87
CA SER A 111 18.80 -17.72 -23.09
C SER A 111 17.70 -18.75 -22.80
N PRO A 112 17.61 -19.85 -23.56
CA PRO A 112 16.51 -20.82 -23.43
C PRO A 112 16.39 -21.48 -22.05
N ASP A 113 17.53 -21.63 -21.34
CA ASP A 113 17.59 -22.32 -20.05
C ASP A 113 17.01 -21.54 -18.87
N VAL A 114 16.59 -20.30 -19.09
CA VAL A 114 15.94 -19.45 -18.07
C VAL A 114 14.49 -19.15 -18.40
N VAL A 115 13.95 -19.74 -19.46
CA VAL A 115 12.53 -19.61 -19.82
C VAL A 115 11.68 -20.38 -18.82
N ASP A 116 10.63 -19.75 -18.33
CA ASP A 116 9.67 -20.29 -17.38
C ASP A 116 8.28 -19.66 -17.58
N GLU A 117 7.33 -20.00 -16.71
CA GLU A 117 5.93 -19.51 -16.74
C GLU A 117 5.78 -17.98 -16.59
N TYR A 118 6.83 -17.27 -16.16
CA TYR A 118 6.82 -15.81 -16.04
C TYR A 118 7.42 -15.13 -17.29
N THR A 119 7.93 -15.90 -18.24
CA THR A 119 8.60 -15.38 -19.43
C THR A 119 7.59 -14.91 -20.46
N ILE A 120 7.50 -13.59 -20.66
CA ILE A 120 6.61 -12.97 -21.65
C ILE A 120 7.23 -12.94 -23.04
N LYS A 121 8.57 -13.00 -23.15
CA LYS A 121 9.29 -13.07 -24.44
C LYS A 121 10.69 -13.65 -24.29
N GLU A 122 11.08 -14.53 -25.22
CA GLU A 122 12.47 -14.92 -25.44
C GLU A 122 13.06 -14.12 -26.61
N ILE A 123 14.30 -13.64 -26.48
CA ILE A 123 14.97 -12.84 -27.52
C ILE A 123 16.48 -13.06 -27.57
N ASN A 124 17.04 -13.04 -28.78
CA ASN A 124 18.48 -12.91 -28.97
C ASN A 124 18.87 -11.42 -28.95
N SER A 125 19.50 -10.99 -27.86
CA SER A 125 19.90 -9.60 -27.65
C SER A 125 20.93 -9.08 -28.66
N PHE A 126 21.68 -9.96 -29.34
CA PHE A 126 22.70 -9.58 -30.31
C PHE A 126 22.15 -9.27 -31.69
N THR A 127 20.93 -9.74 -31.99
CA THR A 127 20.32 -9.61 -33.33
C THR A 127 19.10 -8.69 -33.33
N ILE A 128 18.72 -8.13 -32.17
CA ILE A 128 17.59 -7.20 -32.07
C ILE A 128 17.95 -5.86 -32.73
N ASP A 129 17.17 -5.48 -33.73
CA ASP A 129 17.24 -4.17 -34.39
C ASP A 129 16.29 -3.16 -33.72
N ASP A 130 16.28 -1.92 -34.19
CA ASP A 130 15.46 -0.86 -33.60
C ASP A 130 13.96 -1.13 -33.70
N LYS A 131 13.52 -1.82 -34.75
CA LYS A 131 12.11 -2.19 -34.92
C LYS A 131 11.72 -3.26 -33.90
N GLY A 132 12.52 -4.32 -33.78
CA GLY A 132 12.31 -5.38 -32.82
C GLY A 132 12.41 -4.89 -31.36
N LEU A 133 13.25 -3.89 -31.08
CA LEU A 133 13.31 -3.26 -29.77
C LEU A 133 11.99 -2.54 -29.43
N LYS A 134 11.40 -1.81 -30.38
CA LYS A 134 10.10 -1.15 -30.15
C LYS A 134 8.98 -2.16 -29.91
N GLU A 135 8.91 -3.21 -30.73
CA GLU A 135 7.93 -4.29 -30.54
C GLU A 135 8.12 -5.00 -29.19
N LEU A 136 9.37 -5.18 -28.74
CA LEU A 136 9.68 -5.72 -27.41
C LEU A 136 9.16 -4.80 -26.31
N VAL A 137 9.35 -3.48 -26.42
CA VAL A 137 8.87 -2.52 -25.44
C VAL A 137 7.34 -2.46 -25.44
N ASP A 138 6.67 -2.58 -26.58
CA ASP A 138 5.21 -2.69 -26.65
C ASP A 138 4.69 -3.89 -25.83
N ILE A 139 5.36 -5.05 -25.96
CA ILE A 139 5.06 -6.25 -25.16
C ILE A 139 5.30 -5.99 -23.66
N ILE A 140 6.37 -5.27 -23.32
CA ILE A 140 6.67 -4.90 -21.92
C ILE A 140 5.56 -3.99 -21.36
N GLU A 141 5.11 -3.00 -22.12
CA GLU A 141 4.03 -2.11 -21.69
C GLU A 141 2.72 -2.87 -21.47
N GLU A 142 2.39 -3.81 -22.35
CA GLU A 142 1.15 -4.61 -22.28
C GLU A 142 1.18 -5.63 -21.13
N ARG A 143 2.29 -6.37 -20.99
CA ARG A 143 2.33 -7.61 -20.19
C ARG A 143 3.06 -7.48 -18.86
N SER A 144 3.52 -6.28 -18.52
CA SER A 144 4.11 -6.00 -17.22
C SER A 144 3.05 -5.55 -16.21
N HIS A 145 3.22 -5.96 -14.96
CA HIS A 145 2.27 -5.65 -13.87
C HIS A 145 2.99 -5.04 -12.66
N ASP A 146 2.20 -4.53 -11.70
CA ASP A 146 2.68 -4.00 -10.42
C ASP A 146 3.04 -5.16 -9.46
N ILE A 147 3.36 -4.85 -8.19
CA ILE A 147 3.62 -5.85 -7.15
C ILE A 147 2.42 -6.79 -7.05
N VAL A 148 2.65 -8.11 -7.17
CA VAL A 148 1.60 -9.14 -7.25
C VAL A 148 0.57 -9.01 -6.12
N ASP A 149 1.05 -8.82 -4.89
CA ASP A 149 0.21 -8.67 -3.71
C ASP A 149 -0.70 -7.43 -3.76
N THR A 150 -0.46 -6.48 -4.66
CA THR A 150 -1.24 -5.24 -4.81
C THR A 150 -2.24 -5.27 -5.96
N LEU A 151 -2.36 -6.39 -6.68
CA LEU A 151 -3.25 -6.51 -7.83
C LEU A 151 -4.67 -6.90 -7.39
N PHE A 152 -5.66 -6.12 -7.84
CA PHE A 152 -7.06 -6.28 -7.50
C PHE A 152 -7.94 -6.08 -8.73
N ALA A 153 -8.82 -7.04 -9.02
CA ALA A 153 -9.78 -6.94 -10.13
C ALA A 153 -11.16 -6.55 -9.60
N ASN A 154 -11.94 -5.85 -10.43
CA ASN A 154 -13.33 -5.54 -10.13
C ASN A 154 -14.13 -6.84 -9.93
N ASN A 155 -14.81 -6.99 -8.78
CA ASN A 155 -15.73 -8.08 -8.41
C ASN A 155 -15.16 -9.46 -7.98
N CYS A 156 -14.28 -9.56 -6.97
CA CYS A 156 -14.12 -10.84 -6.26
C CYS A 156 -13.77 -10.69 -4.77
N GLY A 157 -14.45 -11.49 -3.94
CA GLY A 157 -14.31 -11.54 -2.48
C GLY A 157 -13.02 -12.19 -1.96
N TYR A 158 -12.15 -12.68 -2.84
CA TYR A 158 -10.80 -13.17 -2.55
C TYR A 158 -9.94 -12.93 -3.79
N ASN A 159 -9.10 -11.90 -3.74
CA ASN A 159 -8.22 -11.54 -4.86
C ASN A 159 -6.96 -12.39 -4.81
N ASN A 160 -6.83 -13.32 -5.77
CA ASN A 160 -5.59 -14.04 -6.00
C ASN A 160 -4.72 -13.20 -6.95
N GLY A 161 -3.83 -12.40 -6.38
CA GLY A 161 -2.93 -11.52 -7.13
C GLY A 161 -2.09 -12.28 -8.16
N GLU A 162 -1.72 -13.53 -7.89
CA GLU A 162 -0.92 -14.34 -8.83
C GLU A 162 -1.74 -14.73 -10.07
N ASN A 163 -3.03 -15.07 -9.91
CA ASN A 163 -3.89 -15.34 -11.07
C ASN A 163 -4.03 -14.09 -11.94
N ILE A 164 -4.26 -12.93 -11.32
CA ILE A 164 -4.34 -11.64 -12.04
C ILE A 164 -3.03 -11.35 -12.78
N ALA A 165 -1.90 -11.53 -12.09
CA ALA A 165 -0.58 -11.38 -12.68
C ALA A 165 -0.37 -12.31 -13.89
N SER A 166 -0.84 -13.56 -13.81
CA SER A 166 -0.79 -14.52 -14.91
C SER A 166 -1.59 -14.06 -16.12
N GLU A 167 -2.85 -13.64 -15.94
CA GLU A 167 -3.69 -13.13 -17.02
C GLU A 167 -3.06 -11.91 -17.73
N ILE A 168 -2.39 -11.03 -16.98
CA ILE A 168 -1.66 -9.89 -17.55
C ILE A 168 -0.45 -10.36 -18.36
N ARG A 169 0.32 -11.33 -17.85
CA ARG A 169 1.47 -11.89 -18.59
C ARG A 169 1.05 -12.59 -19.88
N GLU A 170 -0.13 -13.18 -19.92
CA GLU A 170 -0.70 -13.82 -21.11
C GLU A 170 -1.28 -12.81 -22.11
N GLY A 171 -1.55 -11.57 -21.66
CA GLY A 171 -2.19 -10.51 -22.45
C GLY A 171 -3.71 -10.59 -22.46
N ASN A 172 -4.32 -11.37 -21.56
CA ASN A 172 -5.77 -11.52 -21.44
C ASN A 172 -6.41 -10.40 -20.60
N LEU A 173 -5.59 -9.70 -19.81
CA LEU A 173 -5.99 -8.61 -18.92
C LEU A 173 -4.94 -7.50 -18.97
N THR A 174 -5.38 -6.25 -18.90
CA THR A 174 -4.49 -5.09 -18.81
C THR A 174 -4.54 -4.45 -17.43
N VAL A 175 -3.45 -3.79 -17.02
CA VAL A 175 -3.38 -3.10 -15.72
C VAL A 175 -4.45 -2.00 -15.58
N ASP A 176 -4.87 -1.40 -16.70
CA ASP A 176 -5.88 -0.33 -16.72
C ASP A 176 -7.30 -0.85 -16.39
N GLU A 177 -7.52 -2.17 -16.48
CA GLU A 177 -8.78 -2.82 -16.12
C GLU A 177 -8.85 -3.18 -14.62
N LEU A 178 -7.75 -3.00 -13.88
CA LEU A 178 -7.69 -3.26 -12.44
C LEU A 178 -8.29 -2.13 -11.60
N ASP A 179 -8.60 -2.45 -10.35
CA ASP A 179 -9.06 -1.46 -9.38
C ASP A 179 -7.95 -0.47 -9.04
N ASN A 180 -8.26 0.82 -9.14
CA ASN A 180 -7.38 1.87 -8.66
C ASN A 180 -7.38 1.89 -7.13
N VAL A 181 -6.22 1.64 -6.54
CA VAL A 181 -5.96 1.72 -5.10
C VAL A 181 -5.08 2.93 -4.79
N HIS A 182 -5.43 3.67 -3.74
CA HIS A 182 -4.83 4.97 -3.42
C HIS A 182 -4.12 5.03 -2.06
N SER A 183 -4.21 3.94 -1.31
CA SER A 183 -3.54 3.72 -0.04
C SER A 183 -2.73 2.43 -0.14
N TYR A 184 -1.57 2.43 0.50
CA TYR A 184 -0.63 1.32 0.51
C TYR A 184 -0.25 1.00 1.95
N LEU A 185 -0.02 -0.28 2.24
CA LEU A 185 0.32 -0.75 3.58
C LEU A 185 1.54 -1.67 3.50
N SER A 186 2.45 -1.50 4.45
CA SER A 186 3.47 -2.49 4.74
C SER A 186 3.52 -2.77 6.24
N ILE A 187 3.59 -4.04 6.62
CA ILE A 187 3.72 -4.49 8.02
C ILE A 187 5.06 -5.23 8.13
N ASP A 188 5.94 -4.78 9.01
CA ASP A 188 7.28 -5.38 9.21
C ASP A 188 8.07 -5.57 7.90
N ASN A 189 8.04 -4.53 7.05
CA ASN A 189 8.65 -4.53 5.71
C ASN A 189 8.00 -5.49 4.68
N LYS A 190 6.91 -6.17 5.02
CA LYS A 190 6.12 -6.95 4.06
C LYS A 190 5.03 -6.07 3.47
N VAL A 191 4.95 -6.03 2.15
CA VAL A 191 3.88 -5.32 1.43
C VAL A 191 2.57 -6.07 1.66
N VAL A 192 1.51 -5.33 2.01
CA VAL A 192 0.16 -5.87 2.19
C VAL A 192 -0.76 -5.18 1.21
N GLY A 193 -1.31 -5.94 0.27
CA GLY A 193 -2.30 -5.46 -0.65
C GLY A 193 -3.58 -5.01 0.05
N LEU A 194 -4.11 -3.87 -0.38
CA LEU A 194 -5.41 -3.38 0.05
C LEU A 194 -6.34 -3.39 -1.15
N ASN A 195 -7.45 -4.13 -1.06
CA ASN A 195 -8.50 -3.98 -2.06
C ASN A 195 -9.04 -2.55 -2.04
N ARG A 196 -9.75 -2.15 -3.11
CA ARG A 196 -10.28 -0.80 -3.27
C ARG A 196 -11.07 -0.30 -2.07
N PHE A 197 -11.97 -1.14 -1.52
CA PHE A 197 -12.76 -0.78 -0.35
C PHE A 197 -11.88 -0.41 0.85
N VAL A 198 -10.93 -1.27 1.23
CA VAL A 198 -10.04 -1.03 2.38
C VAL A 198 -9.12 0.16 2.10
N SER A 199 -8.62 0.29 0.88
CA SER A 199 -7.77 1.39 0.43
C SER A 199 -8.48 2.75 0.56
N ASP A 200 -9.70 2.85 0.03
CA ASP A 200 -10.54 4.04 0.11
C ASP A 200 -10.95 4.34 1.56
N PHE A 201 -11.35 3.31 2.30
CA PHE A 201 -11.72 3.44 3.71
C PHE A 201 -10.57 4.06 4.53
N LEU A 202 -9.35 3.51 4.44
CA LEU A 202 -8.19 4.07 5.17
C LEU A 202 -7.90 5.50 4.75
N LYS A 203 -7.93 5.79 3.45
CA LYS A 203 -7.71 7.15 2.91
C LYS A 203 -8.68 8.16 3.51
N GLN A 204 -9.97 7.86 3.47
CA GLN A 204 -11.01 8.77 3.95
C GLN A 204 -10.94 8.98 5.46
N ASN A 205 -10.62 7.94 6.25
CA ASN A 205 -10.45 8.09 7.69
C ASN A 205 -9.25 8.98 8.04
N VAL A 206 -8.10 8.75 7.39
CA VAL A 206 -6.89 9.56 7.62
C VAL A 206 -7.13 11.01 7.19
N LEU A 207 -7.75 11.24 6.03
CA LEU A 207 -8.14 12.59 5.60
C LEU A 207 -9.13 13.25 6.55
N GLY A 208 -10.10 12.50 7.08
CA GLY A 208 -11.04 12.97 8.09
C GLY A 208 -10.33 13.50 9.34
N VAL A 209 -9.32 12.76 9.85
CA VAL A 209 -8.49 13.20 10.97
C VAL A 209 -7.69 14.45 10.59
N ILE A 210 -6.98 14.43 9.46
CA ILE A 210 -6.12 15.54 9.02
C ILE A 210 -6.92 16.84 8.84
N ASN A 211 -8.13 16.77 8.28
CA ASN A 211 -9.01 17.93 8.09
C ASN A 211 -9.53 18.54 9.41
N THR A 212 -9.29 17.89 10.54
CA THR A 212 -9.59 18.46 11.88
C THR A 212 -8.38 19.09 12.55
N LEU A 213 -7.18 18.91 12.00
CA LEU A 213 -5.96 19.51 12.51
C LEU A 213 -5.84 20.96 12.04
N ASN A 214 -5.21 21.80 12.86
CA ASN A 214 -4.86 23.16 12.46
C ASN A 214 -3.57 23.11 11.62
N LEU A 215 -3.72 22.91 10.31
CA LEU A 215 -2.59 22.77 9.39
C LEU A 215 -1.85 24.09 9.13
N ASP A 216 -2.51 25.22 9.38
CA ASP A 216 -1.91 26.56 9.25
C ASP A 216 -0.72 26.74 10.20
N ASP A 217 -0.77 26.13 11.40
CA ASP A 217 0.34 26.15 12.37
C ASP A 217 1.61 25.45 11.82
N TYR A 218 1.45 24.62 10.79
CA TYR A 218 2.53 23.86 10.14
C TYR A 218 2.88 24.40 8.74
N ASN A 219 2.29 25.53 8.31
CA ASN A 219 2.44 26.11 6.97
C ASN A 219 2.10 25.12 5.83
N ILE A 220 1.10 24.26 6.03
CA ILE A 220 0.67 23.29 5.01
C ILE A 220 -0.55 23.86 4.27
N GLU A 221 -0.31 24.48 3.10
CA GLU A 221 -1.39 25.07 2.27
C GLU A 221 -2.12 24.03 1.39
N LYS A 222 -1.41 22.98 0.95
CA LYS A 222 -1.95 21.94 0.07
C LYS A 222 -1.40 20.57 0.44
N ILE A 223 -2.30 19.64 0.70
CA ILE A 223 -1.96 18.24 0.95
C ILE A 223 -1.84 17.52 -0.40
N SER A 224 -0.61 17.16 -0.78
CA SER A 224 -0.35 16.38 -2.02
C SER A 224 -0.02 14.91 -1.73
N ASN A 225 0.66 14.64 -0.61
CA ASN A 225 0.99 13.30 -0.14
C ASN A 225 0.81 13.23 1.38
N ILE A 226 0.48 12.05 1.91
CA ILE A 226 0.36 11.79 3.34
C ILE A 226 1.18 10.55 3.66
N GLU A 227 2.17 10.72 4.53
CA GLU A 227 2.94 9.61 5.09
C GLU A 227 2.54 9.42 6.55
N LEU A 228 2.08 8.22 6.89
CA LEU A 228 1.71 7.86 8.24
C LEU A 228 2.61 6.73 8.74
N ILE A 229 3.51 7.06 9.66
CA ILE A 229 4.41 6.11 10.30
C ILE A 229 3.84 5.75 11.67
N ILE A 230 3.56 4.47 11.87
CA ILE A 230 3.00 3.94 13.12
C ILE A 230 4.00 2.95 13.71
N PRO A 231 4.90 3.39 14.61
CA PRO A 231 5.70 2.47 15.42
C PRO A 231 4.77 1.69 16.34
N ASN A 232 4.78 0.37 16.23
CA ASN A 232 4.03 -0.46 17.17
C ASN A 232 4.97 -0.93 18.29
N GLU A 233 4.88 -0.28 19.45
CA GLU A 233 5.68 -0.62 20.64
C GLU A 233 4.99 -1.68 21.54
N VAL A 234 3.77 -2.12 21.19
CA VAL A 234 2.98 -3.04 22.02
C VAL A 234 2.36 -4.14 21.14
N ASP A 235 2.62 -5.41 21.47
CA ASP A 235 1.87 -6.56 20.96
C ASP A 235 0.45 -6.53 21.55
N LYS A 236 -0.45 -5.75 20.95
CA LYS A 236 -1.88 -5.84 21.27
C LYS A 236 -2.47 -6.95 20.41
N THR A 237 -2.86 -8.04 21.06
CA THR A 237 -3.70 -9.08 20.46
C THR A 237 -5.00 -8.46 19.92
N PRO A 238 -5.50 -8.92 18.76
CA PRO A 238 -6.82 -8.53 18.26
C PRO A 238 -7.86 -8.75 19.36
N ILE A 239 -8.71 -7.76 19.60
CA ILE A 239 -9.69 -7.83 20.68
C ILE A 239 -10.81 -8.76 20.21
N ASN A 240 -11.11 -9.79 21.00
CA ASN A 240 -12.27 -10.64 20.81
C ASN A 240 -13.49 -9.93 21.41
N ALA A 241 -14.21 -9.18 20.57
CA ALA A 241 -15.39 -8.42 21.00
C ALA A 241 -16.60 -8.74 20.12
N GLU A 242 -17.77 -8.81 20.73
CA GLU A 242 -19.03 -8.78 20.00
C GLU A 242 -19.39 -7.35 19.63
N CYS A 243 -19.78 -7.16 18.37
CA CYS A 243 -20.24 -5.87 17.84
C CYS A 243 -21.66 -5.97 17.31
N THR A 244 -22.51 -5.06 17.76
CA THR A 244 -23.85 -4.84 17.20
C THR A 244 -23.95 -3.41 16.69
N VAL A 245 -24.38 -3.24 15.43
CA VAL A 245 -24.59 -1.95 14.79
C VAL A 245 -26.07 -1.82 14.48
N LEU A 246 -26.70 -0.76 14.95
CA LEU A 246 -28.10 -0.45 14.70
C LEU A 246 -28.23 0.84 13.89
N ILE A 247 -29.02 0.81 12.83
CA ILE A 247 -29.38 1.98 12.02
C ILE A 247 -30.88 2.21 12.15
N ASN A 248 -31.28 3.41 12.55
CA ASN A 248 -32.69 3.77 12.77
C ASN A 248 -33.42 2.73 13.66
N GLY A 249 -32.70 2.15 14.63
CA GLY A 249 -33.20 1.10 15.54
C GLY A 249 -33.14 -0.34 15.02
N ASN A 250 -32.81 -0.56 13.74
CA ASN A 250 -32.74 -1.89 13.12
C ASN A 250 -31.30 -2.45 13.12
N ASN A 251 -31.15 -3.74 13.39
CA ASN A 251 -29.83 -4.38 13.39
C ASN A 251 -29.27 -4.53 11.95
N LEU A 252 -28.09 -3.97 11.71
CA LEU A 252 -27.40 -4.05 10.43
C LEU A 252 -26.72 -5.44 10.30
N LYS A 253 -27.14 -6.22 9.31
CA LYS A 253 -26.54 -7.53 9.02
C LYS A 253 -25.21 -7.37 8.28
N ILE A 254 -24.11 -7.43 9.02
CA ILE A 254 -22.74 -7.34 8.49
C ILE A 254 -21.92 -8.59 8.82
N ASN A 255 -20.93 -8.88 7.98
CA ASN A 255 -20.04 -10.03 8.14
C ASN A 255 -19.07 -9.85 9.34
N ASN A 256 -18.37 -10.93 9.72
CA ASN A 256 -17.45 -10.91 10.86
C ASN A 256 -16.28 -9.93 10.68
N PHE A 257 -15.80 -9.75 9.44
CA PHE A 257 -14.75 -8.78 9.15
C PHE A 257 -15.19 -7.35 9.52
N ALA A 258 -16.36 -6.93 9.03
CA ALA A 258 -16.91 -5.60 9.32
C ALA A 258 -17.23 -5.42 10.82
N LYS A 259 -17.75 -6.46 11.49
CA LYS A 259 -17.96 -6.42 12.95
C LYS A 259 -16.66 -6.19 13.71
N ASN A 260 -15.61 -6.95 13.37
CA ASN A 260 -14.30 -6.84 14.00
C ASN A 260 -13.66 -5.48 13.71
N LEU A 261 -13.80 -4.96 12.49
CA LEU A 261 -13.30 -3.63 12.13
C LEU A 261 -13.96 -2.55 12.98
N VAL A 262 -15.30 -2.55 13.08
CA VAL A 262 -16.06 -1.59 13.89
C VAL A 262 -15.68 -1.69 15.37
N ALA A 263 -15.69 -2.89 15.94
CA ALA A 263 -15.37 -3.11 17.35
C ALA A 263 -13.95 -2.66 17.71
N ASN A 264 -12.95 -3.10 16.94
CA ASN A 264 -11.55 -2.76 17.21
C ASN A 264 -11.30 -1.25 17.02
N SER A 265 -11.91 -0.63 16.01
CA SER A 265 -11.77 0.82 15.78
C SER A 265 -12.37 1.61 16.94
N ILE A 266 -13.60 1.28 17.34
CA ILE A 266 -14.28 1.96 18.46
C ILE A 266 -13.50 1.77 19.74
N LYS A 267 -13.11 0.54 20.08
CA LYS A 267 -12.37 0.29 21.30
C LYS A 267 -10.98 0.92 21.31
N GLY A 268 -10.28 0.92 20.18
CA GLY A 268 -9.02 1.64 20.01
C GLY A 268 -9.19 3.14 20.28
N MET A 269 -10.22 3.75 19.69
CA MET A 269 -10.55 5.16 19.94
C MET A 269 -10.89 5.41 21.40
N ILE A 270 -11.75 4.59 22.01
CA ILE A 270 -12.14 4.76 23.42
C ILE A 270 -10.97 4.56 24.37
N ASN A 271 -10.11 3.56 24.16
CA ASN A 271 -8.92 3.37 24.99
C ASN A 271 -7.89 4.51 24.83
N SER A 272 -7.91 5.24 23.72
CA SER A 272 -7.05 6.43 23.54
C SER A 272 -7.56 7.66 24.28
N ILE A 273 -8.87 7.71 24.54
CA ILE A 273 -9.48 8.65 25.47
C ILE A 273 -9.13 8.12 26.85
N LYS A 274 -8.35 8.85 27.65
CA LYS A 274 -7.88 8.40 28.97
C LYS A 274 -9.06 8.13 29.93
N THR A 275 -9.73 7.00 29.78
CA THR A 275 -10.72 6.49 30.72
C THR A 275 -9.98 5.77 31.83
N GLU A 276 -10.39 5.98 33.09
CA GLU A 276 -9.74 5.36 34.25
C GLU A 276 -9.87 3.83 34.27
N ASP A 277 -10.85 3.29 33.52
CA ASP A 277 -11.13 1.87 33.39
C ASP A 277 -10.79 1.31 31.99
N ASN A 278 -10.36 0.05 31.95
CA ASN A 278 -10.38 -0.74 30.71
C ASN A 278 -11.83 -0.83 30.20
N ALA A 279 -12.07 -0.37 28.97
CA ALA A 279 -13.39 -0.37 28.36
C ALA A 279 -13.82 -1.77 27.92
N LYS A 280 -14.56 -2.48 28.79
CA LYS A 280 -15.13 -3.81 28.53
C LYS A 280 -16.44 -3.74 27.73
N MET A 281 -17.28 -2.77 28.06
CA MET A 281 -18.52 -2.46 27.34
C MET A 281 -18.49 -1.03 26.84
N ILE A 282 -18.82 -0.82 25.57
CA ILE A 282 -18.90 0.49 24.93
C ILE A 282 -20.24 0.59 24.21
N ASP A 283 -21.00 1.66 24.47
CA ASP A 283 -22.26 1.98 23.79
C ASP A 283 -22.19 3.42 23.27
N ILE A 284 -22.22 3.57 21.95
CA ILE A 284 -22.17 4.86 21.27
C ILE A 284 -23.47 5.06 20.53
N ALA A 285 -24.13 6.19 20.77
CA ALA A 285 -25.33 6.60 20.04
C ALA A 285 -25.11 7.96 19.37
N ILE A 286 -25.33 8.02 18.07
CA ILE A 286 -25.31 9.24 17.26
C ILE A 286 -26.71 9.47 16.72
N SER A 287 -27.26 10.66 16.98
CA SER A 287 -28.62 11.02 16.58
C SER A 287 -28.65 12.39 15.90
N ASN A 288 -29.78 12.74 15.28
CA ASN A 288 -29.98 13.98 14.54
C ASN A 288 -29.09 14.12 13.30
N ILE A 289 -28.79 13.00 12.63
CA ILE A 289 -28.13 13.00 11.32
C ILE A 289 -29.19 13.37 10.27
N LYS A 290 -28.86 14.29 9.35
CA LYS A 290 -29.79 14.76 8.30
C LYS A 290 -29.05 14.90 6.98
N ASN A 291 -29.62 14.38 5.88
CA ASN A 291 -28.99 14.45 4.56
C ASN A 291 -27.54 13.93 4.56
N ASN A 292 -27.24 12.91 5.37
CA ASN A 292 -25.89 12.40 5.60
C ASN A 292 -24.87 13.43 6.13
N GLU A 293 -25.33 14.54 6.73
CA GLU A 293 -24.47 15.53 7.39
C GLU A 293 -24.49 15.39 8.92
N LEU A 294 -23.32 15.50 9.55
CA LEU A 294 -23.13 15.38 11.01
C LEU A 294 -23.04 16.72 11.76
N LYS A 295 -23.17 17.85 11.07
CA LYS A 295 -23.00 19.21 11.66
C LYS A 295 -23.90 19.44 12.88
N LYS A 296 -25.14 18.94 12.83
CA LYS A 296 -26.13 19.06 13.92
C LYS A 296 -26.31 17.77 14.72
N ALA A 297 -25.56 16.72 14.36
CA ALA A 297 -25.68 15.42 15.02
C ALA A 297 -25.10 15.48 16.44
N THR A 298 -25.75 14.80 17.37
CA THR A 298 -25.34 14.65 18.77
C THR A 298 -24.76 13.26 19.00
N ILE A 299 -23.75 13.14 19.86
CA ILE A 299 -23.15 11.85 20.24
C ILE A 299 -23.25 11.66 21.75
N ASN A 300 -23.63 10.45 22.15
CA ASN A 300 -23.57 9.98 23.53
C ASN A 300 -22.66 8.75 23.60
N LEU A 301 -21.77 8.72 24.59
CA LEU A 301 -20.81 7.66 24.82
C LEU A 301 -21.00 7.11 26.24
N LYS A 302 -21.19 5.79 26.33
CA LYS A 302 -21.11 5.06 27.60
C LYS A 302 -19.97 4.05 27.56
N VAL A 303 -19.20 4.00 28.65
CA VAL A 303 -18.15 3.00 28.88
C VAL A 303 -18.47 2.29 30.19
N ASN A 304 -18.49 0.95 30.17
CA ASN A 304 -18.86 0.12 31.32
C ASN A 304 -20.19 0.57 31.96
N ASN A 305 -21.17 0.93 31.13
CA ASN A 305 -22.49 1.48 31.52
C ASN A 305 -22.51 2.89 32.14
N HIS A 306 -21.37 3.57 32.25
CA HIS A 306 -21.27 4.95 32.73
C HIS A 306 -21.16 5.94 31.56
N ASN A 307 -21.85 7.09 31.66
CA ASN A 307 -21.70 8.15 30.67
C ASN A 307 -20.28 8.72 30.76
N VAL A 308 -19.63 8.90 29.62
CA VAL A 308 -18.30 9.53 29.52
C VAL A 308 -18.44 10.88 28.84
N GLU A 309 -18.10 11.93 29.57
CA GLU A 309 -17.99 13.26 28.98
C GLU A 309 -16.71 13.35 28.15
N ILE A 310 -16.86 13.74 26.89
CA ILE A 310 -15.78 13.92 25.93
C ILE A 310 -15.84 15.34 25.38
N ASN A 311 -14.69 15.96 25.15
CA ASN A 311 -14.63 17.33 24.64
C ASN A 311 -15.18 17.41 23.19
N ARG A 312 -15.49 18.63 22.72
CA ARG A 312 -16.08 18.85 21.38
C ARG A 312 -15.23 18.28 20.24
N PHE A 313 -13.90 18.32 20.37
CA PHE A 313 -12.98 17.82 19.36
C PHE A 313 -13.11 16.29 19.24
N THR A 314 -13.02 15.57 20.37
CA THR A 314 -13.19 14.11 20.44
C THR A 314 -14.59 13.68 19.98
N GLN A 315 -15.64 14.43 20.33
CA GLN A 315 -17.00 14.19 19.83
C GLN A 315 -17.07 14.27 18.31
N LYS A 316 -16.41 15.25 17.69
CA LYS A 316 -16.39 15.41 16.24
C LYS A 316 -15.69 14.23 15.56
N ILE A 317 -14.50 13.86 16.02
CA ILE A 317 -13.75 12.72 15.48
C ILE A 317 -14.57 11.43 15.59
N LEU A 318 -15.10 11.12 16.78
CA LEU A 318 -15.88 9.89 16.96
C LEU A 318 -17.10 9.84 16.04
N LYS A 319 -17.85 10.94 15.90
CA LYS A 319 -19.00 10.99 15.00
C LYS A 319 -18.62 10.75 13.55
N GLU A 320 -17.64 11.50 13.04
CA GLU A 320 -17.21 11.43 11.65
C GLU A 320 -16.65 10.04 11.32
N THR A 321 -15.76 9.51 12.17
CA THR A 321 -15.17 8.18 11.97
C THR A 321 -16.22 7.07 12.01
N ILE A 322 -17.11 7.08 13.01
CA ILE A 322 -18.14 6.04 13.15
C ILE A 322 -19.14 6.09 11.99
N PHE A 323 -19.58 7.28 11.61
CA PHE A 323 -20.47 7.45 10.46
C PHE A 323 -19.79 7.02 9.16
N ALA A 324 -18.53 7.39 8.94
CA ALA A 324 -17.76 6.97 7.77
C ALA A 324 -17.60 5.45 7.70
N ILE A 325 -17.27 4.78 8.82
CA ILE A 325 -17.21 3.33 8.92
C ILE A 325 -18.53 2.72 8.47
N VAL A 326 -19.64 3.16 9.06
CA VAL A 326 -20.94 2.56 8.79
C VAL A 326 -21.38 2.86 7.35
N ASN A 327 -21.29 4.11 6.90
CA ASN A 327 -21.66 4.52 5.55
C ASN A 327 -20.84 3.79 4.46
N SER A 328 -19.57 3.46 4.74
CA SER A 328 -18.72 2.69 3.81
C SER A 328 -19.28 1.28 3.52
N LEU A 329 -20.11 0.73 4.40
CA LEU A 329 -20.74 -0.59 4.23
C LEU A 329 -21.85 -0.60 3.15
N ARG A 330 -22.00 0.49 2.39
CA ARG A 330 -22.95 0.65 1.26
C ARG A 330 -24.39 0.32 1.66
N ILE A 331 -24.87 1.03 2.67
CA ILE A 331 -26.23 0.93 3.16
C ILE A 331 -27.18 1.67 2.21
N ASN A 332 -28.29 1.04 1.83
CA ASN A 332 -29.26 1.60 0.87
C ASN A 332 -30.38 2.45 1.54
N GLU A 333 -30.16 2.93 2.75
CA GLU A 333 -31.13 3.72 3.52
C GLU A 333 -30.48 4.98 4.12
N GLU A 334 -31.27 6.05 4.30
CA GLU A 334 -30.81 7.26 4.99
C GLU A 334 -30.61 6.97 6.48
N ILE A 335 -29.46 7.36 7.01
CA ILE A 335 -29.10 7.14 8.41
C ILE A 335 -29.51 8.39 9.21
N ALA A 336 -30.60 8.30 10.00
CA ALA A 336 -31.02 9.37 10.90
C ALA A 336 -30.49 9.17 12.32
N GLU A 337 -30.39 7.91 12.74
CA GLU A 337 -29.81 7.48 14.01
C GLU A 337 -28.88 6.27 13.80
N LEU A 338 -27.76 6.28 14.51
CA LEU A 338 -26.76 5.22 14.51
C LEU A 338 -26.40 4.85 15.95
N ARG A 339 -26.47 3.56 16.30
CA ARG A 339 -26.00 3.07 17.60
C ARG A 339 -25.08 1.88 17.44
N ILE A 340 -23.97 1.88 18.17
CA ILE A 340 -23.00 0.79 18.15
C ILE A 340 -22.73 0.33 19.57
N LYS A 341 -22.83 -0.98 19.78
CA LYS A 341 -22.49 -1.65 21.02
C LYS A 341 -21.32 -2.59 20.78
N VAL A 342 -20.29 -2.45 21.60
CA VAL A 342 -19.09 -3.30 21.61
C VAL A 342 -18.95 -3.89 23.01
N GLU A 343 -18.84 -5.21 23.10
CA GLU A 343 -18.67 -5.93 24.36
C GLU A 343 -17.52 -6.92 24.22
N GLU A 344 -16.53 -6.85 25.10
CA GLU A 344 -15.48 -7.86 25.19
C GLU A 344 -16.07 -9.21 25.60
N ARG A 345 -15.62 -10.27 24.93
CA ARG A 345 -15.94 -11.65 25.32
C ARG A 345 -15.03 -12.17 26.44
#